data_AF-U1JVB6-F1
#
_entry.id   AF-U1JVB6-F1
#
_cell.length_a   1.000
_cell.length_b   1.000
_cell.length_c   1.000
_cell.angle_alpha   90.00
_cell.angle_beta   90.00
_cell.angle_gamma   90.00
#
_symmetry.space_group_name_H-M   'P 1'
#
loop_
_entity.id
_entity.type
_entity.pdbx_description
1 polymer ?
#
loop_
_entity_poly.entity_id
_entity_poly.type
_entity_poly.pdbx_seq_one_letter_code
_entity_poly.pdbx_strand_id
1 'polypeptide(L)' 'MFAHERAIYFAEHLNAPLWQPKQVYLAGEKVTHQGMIHQARWWLNTEPSNTNEAWQLLGMCSEHP' A
#
# COMPACT_ATOMS: atom_id res chain seq x y z
N MET A 1 7.28 -11.21 24.35
CA MET A 1 6.58 -9.95 24.01
C MET A 1 7.64 -9.04 23.43
N PHE A 2 7.78 -8.76 22.14
CA PHE A 2 6.78 -8.57 21.10
C PHE A 2 7.31 -9.21 19.82
N ALA A 3 6.60 -10.22 19.31
CA ALA A 3 6.86 -10.83 18.02
C ALA A 3 5.86 -10.21 17.05
N HIS A 4 6.28 -9.22 16.27
CA HIS A 4 5.57 -8.55 15.18
C HIS A 4 6.57 -7.49 14.68
N GLU A 5 7.08 -7.40 13.45
CA GLU A 5 6.78 -8.02 12.16
C GLU A 5 8.08 -7.99 11.33
N ARG A 6 8.69 -9.14 11.02
CA ARG A 6 9.71 -9.25 9.95
C ARG A 6 9.04 -9.68 8.63
N ALA A 7 7.84 -9.18 8.38
CA ALA A 7 7.05 -9.50 7.19
C ALA A 7 7.46 -8.69 5.94
N ILE A 8 8.53 -7.89 6.02
CA ILE A 8 8.91 -6.95 4.96
C ILE A 8 10.01 -7.51 4.03
N TYR A 9 10.62 -8.65 4.37
CA TYR A 9 11.75 -9.22 3.60
C TYR A 9 11.35 -10.21 2.48
N PHE A 10 10.07 -10.42 2.20
CA PHE A 10 9.63 -11.36 1.14
C PHE A 10 8.83 -10.70 0.01
N ALA A 11 8.94 -9.38 -0.14
CA ALA A 11 8.26 -8.59 -1.18
C ALA A 11 9.20 -8.11 -2.29
N GLU A 12 10.37 -8.74 -2.48
CA GLU A 12 11.35 -8.31 -3.48
C GLU A 12 11.02 -8.69 -4.94
N HIS A 13 9.76 -8.93 -5.33
CA HIS A 13 9.47 -8.99 -6.77
C HIS A 13 8.05 -8.63 -7.27
N LEU A 14 7.08 -8.32 -6.41
CA LEU A 14 5.72 -7.94 -6.85
C LEU A 14 5.25 -6.63 -6.17
N ASN A 15 6.08 -5.59 -6.39
CA ASN A 15 5.85 -4.13 -6.40
C ASN A 15 5.13 -3.34 -5.27
N ALA A 16 4.42 -3.89 -4.28
CA ALA A 16 4.03 -3.13 -3.07
C ALA A 16 3.41 -4.04 -1.98
N PRO A 17 3.62 -3.76 -0.67
CA PRO A 17 2.99 -4.52 0.41
C PRO A 17 1.47 -4.43 0.37
N LEU A 18 0.75 -5.49 0.77
CA LEU A 18 -0.72 -5.44 0.87
C LEU A 18 -1.14 -4.39 1.91
N TRP A 19 -2.22 -3.65 1.66
CA TRP A 19 -2.77 -2.72 2.63
C TRP A 19 -3.18 -3.45 3.92
N GLN A 20 -2.87 -2.85 5.07
CA GLN A 20 -3.21 -3.38 6.39
C GLN A 20 -4.13 -2.41 7.15
N PRO A 21 -5.26 -2.89 7.71
CA PRO A 21 -6.10 -2.10 8.59
C PRO A 21 -5.33 -1.76 9.87
N LYS A 22 -5.47 -0.53 10.36
CA LYS A 22 -4.77 0.03 11.55
C LYS A 22 -3.28 0.34 11.37
N GLN A 23 -2.75 0.19 10.15
CA GLN A 23 -1.42 0.70 9.82
C GLN A 23 -1.51 2.15 9.35
N VAL A 24 -0.54 2.95 9.79
CA VAL A 24 -0.37 4.32 9.36
C VAL A 24 0.59 4.33 8.18
N TYR A 25 0.19 5.00 7.11
CA TYR A 25 0.99 5.20 5.90
C TYR A 25 1.40 6.66 5.78
N LEU A 26 2.66 6.87 5.43
CA LEU A 26 3.23 8.19 5.21
C LEU A 26 3.08 8.61 3.75
N ALA A 27 3.20 9.91 3.49
CA ALA A 27 3.25 10.42 2.13
C ALA A 27 4.31 9.68 1.30
N GLY A 28 3.92 9.16 0.14
CA GLY A 28 4.80 8.42 -0.77
C GLY A 28 4.79 6.90 -0.59
N GLU A 29 4.28 6.37 0.53
CA GLU A 29 4.15 4.93 0.76
C GLU A 29 3.18 4.30 -0.25
N LYS A 30 3.50 3.09 -0.72
CA LYS A 30 2.70 2.35 -1.70
C LYS A 30 2.16 1.07 -1.09
N VAL A 31 0.90 0.77 -1.35
CA VAL A 31 0.24 -0.46 -0.92
C VAL A 31 -0.51 -1.09 -2.07
N THR A 32 -0.65 -2.41 -2.04
CA THR A 32 -1.51 -3.15 -2.94
C THR A 32 -2.86 -3.39 -2.25
N HIS A 33 -3.95 -2.96 -2.88
CA HIS A 33 -5.32 -3.24 -2.43
C HIS A 33 -6.14 -3.73 -3.62
N GLN A 34 -6.79 -4.89 -3.49
CA GLN A 34 -7.61 -5.50 -4.56
C GLN A 34 -6.87 -5.64 -5.91
N GLY A 35 -5.56 -5.92 -5.90
CA GLY A 35 -4.74 -6.04 -7.11
C GLY A 35 -4.35 -4.70 -7.77
N MET A 36 -4.65 -3.59 -7.11
CA MET A 36 -4.29 -2.23 -7.51
C MET A 36 -3.26 -1.64 -6.55
N ILE A 37 -2.27 -0.92 -7.09
CA ILE A 37 -1.30 -0.19 -6.28
C ILE A 37 -1.85 1.20 -6.00
N HIS A 38 -1.93 1.54 -4.71
CA HIS A 38 -2.31 2.84 -4.20
C HIS A 38 -1.11 3.48 -3.50
N GLN A 39 -0.89 4.77 -3.75
CA GLN A 39 0.13 5.57 -3.09
C GLN A 39 -0.52 6.56 -2.13
N ALA A 40 -0.04 6.61 -0.90
CA ALA A 40 -0.45 7.59 0.07
C ALA A 40 0.03 8.99 -0.33
N ARG A 41 -0.88 9.97 -0.42
CA ARG A 41 -0.52 11.37 -0.71
C ARG A 41 0.00 12.12 0.50
N TRP A 42 -0.48 11.78 1.69
CA TRP A 42 -0.06 12.34 2.97
C TRP A 42 -0.16 11.30 4.07
N TRP A 43 0.18 11.69 5.31
CA TRP A 43 0.02 10.84 6.48
C TRP A 43 -1.46 10.45 6.67
N LEU A 44 -1.75 9.16 6.56
CA LEU A 44 -3.11 8.63 6.58
C LEU A 44 -3.12 7.23 7.22
N ASN A 45 -4.24 6.89 7.82
CA ASN A 45 -4.44 5.60 8.49
C ASN A 45 -5.77 4.94 8.06
N THR A 46 -6.27 5.35 6.90
CA THR A 46 -7.58 4.97 6.35
C THR A 46 -7.42 3.95 5.24
N GLU A 47 -8.51 3.25 4.90
CA GLU A 47 -8.53 2.27 3.82
C GLU A 47 -8.33 2.93 2.44
N PRO A 48 -7.50 2.34 1.56
CA PRO A 48 -7.36 2.72 0.15
C PRO A 48 -8.66 2.47 -0.57
N SER A 49 -9.42 3.55 -0.66
CA SER A 49 -10.69 3.62 -1.35
C SER A 49 -10.61 4.73 -2.40
N ASN A 50 -11.20 4.51 -3.57
CA ASN A 50 -11.22 5.48 -4.67
C ASN A 50 -11.95 6.79 -4.27
N THR A 51 -12.74 6.74 -3.21
CA THR A 51 -13.47 7.88 -2.63
C THR A 51 -12.60 8.76 -1.73
N ASN A 52 -11.44 8.29 -1.28
CA ASN A 52 -10.54 9.08 -0.44
C ASN A 52 -9.42 9.69 -1.28
N GLU A 53 -9.38 11.03 -1.34
CA GLU A 53 -8.29 11.80 -1.95
C GLU A 53 -6.91 11.51 -1.33
N ALA A 54 -6.89 10.88 -0.15
CA ALA A 54 -5.69 10.45 0.56
C ALA A 54 -4.89 9.38 -0.20
N TRP A 55 -5.56 8.54 -1.00
CA TRP A 55 -4.94 7.46 -1.76
C TRP A 55 -4.97 7.73 -3.27
N GLN A 56 -3.78 7.82 -3.86
CA GLN A 56 -3.62 7.95 -5.30
C GLN A 56 -3.49 6.56 -5.93
N LEU A 57 -4.45 6.16 -6.76
CA LEU A 57 -4.32 4.95 -7.57
C LEU A 57 -3.17 5.13 -8.56
N LEU A 58 -2.09 4.38 -8.40
CA LEU A 58 -0.96 4.38 -9.33
C LEU A 58 -1.21 3.49 -10.56
N GLY A 59 -2.07 2.48 -10.41
CA GLY A 59 -2.44 1.57 -11.48
C GLY A 59 -2.62 0.15 -10.97
N MET A 60 -3.12 -0.71 -11.86
CA MET A 60 -3.02 -2.16 -11.66
C MET A 60 -1.56 -2.57 -11.89
N CYS A 61 -1.14 -3.74 -11.39
CA CYS A 61 0.05 -4.40 -11.92
C CYS A 61 -0.20 -4.79 -13.38
N SER A 62 -0.28 -3.81 -14.28
CA SER A 62 -0.36 -3.99 -15.71
C SER A 62 1.02 -3.69 -16.25
N GLU A 63 1.75 -4.77 -16.49
CA GLU A 63 2.95 -4.82 -17.32
C GLU A 63 2.74 -3.93 -18.55
N HIS A 64 3.69 -3.01 -18.75
CA HIS A 64 3.82 -2.26 -19.99
C HIS A 64 4.37 -3.24 -21.06
N PRO A 65 3.82 -3.32 -22.28
CA PRO A 65 4.48 -4.02 -23.38
C PRO A 65 5.81 -3.33 -23.78
#